data_AF-A0A3M0L613-F1
#
_entry.id   AF-A0A3M0L613-F1
#
_cell.length_a   1.000
_cell.length_b   1.000
_cell.length_c   1.000
_cell.angle_alpha   90.00
_cell.angle_beta   90.00
_cell.angle_gamma   90.00
#
_symmetry.space_group_name_H-M   'P 1'
#
loop_
_entity.id
_entity.type
_entity.pdbx_description
1 polymer ?
#
loop_
_entity_poly.entity_id
_entity_poly.type
_entity_poly.pdbx_seq_one_letter_code
_entity_poly.pdbx_strand_id
1 'polypeptide(L)'
;MHQGKWSTMEQGIRCLRELAVLEIIFPEDERFPKSPDDVQCTSQMWLRFARLGPEMYSRYLATLQWREGEDKVGILVNKLRIYEDTVTAPFCTHVSSVEKRLAEQVQSLIEEGHQKLKKELKEENCHSSLELTRAFAIGSRCPPAKERGYTPRGNLWLFLQEHGEDMRKWETLLLL
;
A
#
# COMPACT_ATOMS: atom_id res chain seq x y z
N MET A 1 -33.92 8.11 -4.99
CA MET A 1 -33.27 7.14 -5.90
C MET A 1 -31.78 7.41 -5.83
N HIS A 2 -30.98 6.51 -5.26
CA HIS A 2 -29.53 6.69 -5.20
C HIS A 2 -28.98 6.55 -6.63
N GLN A 3 -28.84 7.65 -7.35
CA GLN A 3 -28.19 7.66 -8.66
C GLN A 3 -26.67 7.57 -8.42
N GLY A 4 -26.22 6.42 -7.94
CA GLY A 4 -24.81 6.14 -7.71
C GLY A 4 -24.10 6.06 -9.06
N LYS A 5 -22.92 6.65 -9.15
CA LYS A 5 -22.00 6.36 -10.26
C LYS A 5 -21.76 4.85 -10.31
N TRP A 6 -21.74 4.26 -11.50
CA TRP A 6 -21.39 2.86 -11.66
C TRP A 6 -19.88 2.75 -11.88
N SER A 7 -19.26 1.74 -11.25
CA SER A 7 -17.80 1.52 -11.34
C SER A 7 -17.43 0.26 -12.13
N THR A 8 -18.35 -0.69 -12.27
CA THR A 8 -18.15 -1.94 -13.02
C THR A 8 -19.18 -2.09 -14.13
N MET A 9 -18.89 -2.96 -15.11
CA MET A 9 -19.80 -3.19 -16.22
C MET A 9 -21.16 -3.74 -15.77
N GLU A 10 -21.21 -4.62 -14.78
CA GLU A 10 -22.47 -5.18 -14.25
C GLU A 10 -23.34 -4.09 -13.62
N GLN A 11 -22.71 -3.17 -12.87
CA GLN A 11 -23.39 -2.02 -12.33
C GLN A 11 -23.88 -1.09 -13.44
N GLY A 12 -23.08 -0.91 -14.50
CA GLY A 12 -23.48 -0.15 -15.68
C GLY A 12 -24.69 -0.76 -16.39
N ILE A 13 -24.68 -2.08 -16.63
CA ILE A 13 -25.80 -2.81 -17.23
C ILE A 13 -27.07 -2.66 -16.38
N ARG A 14 -26.95 -2.78 -15.06
CA ARG A 14 -28.07 -2.56 -14.15
C ARG A 14 -28.57 -1.11 -14.22
N CYS A 15 -27.66 -0.13 -14.20
CA CYS A 15 -27.98 1.29 -14.34
C CYS A 15 -28.72 1.59 -15.66
N LEU A 16 -28.30 0.99 -16.77
CA LEU A 16 -28.94 1.18 -18.07
C LEU A 16 -30.38 0.64 -18.06
N ARG A 17 -30.61 -0.53 -17.46
CA ARG A 17 -31.95 -1.11 -17.29
C ARG A 17 -32.82 -0.29 -16.34
N GLU A 18 -32.26 0.24 -15.26
CA GLU A 18 -32.98 1.14 -14.35
C GLU A 18 -33.41 2.42 -15.06
N LEU A 19 -32.53 3.02 -15.87
CA LEU A 19 -32.88 4.17 -16.70
C LEU A 19 -33.98 3.83 -17.71
N ALA A 20 -33.95 2.63 -18.32
CA ALA A 20 -34.99 2.18 -19.24
C ALA A 20 -36.35 2.06 -18.56
N VAL A 21 -36.41 1.52 -17.34
CA VAL A 21 -37.65 1.48 -16.54
C VAL A 21 -38.18 2.87 -16.24
N LEU A 22 -37.30 3.83 -15.93
CA LEU A 22 -37.72 5.21 -15.66
C LEU A 22 -38.34 5.90 -16.89
N GLU A 23 -37.86 5.59 -18.09
CA GLU A 23 -38.42 6.12 -19.34
C GLU A 23 -39.76 5.45 -19.69
N ILE A 24 -39.97 4.17 -19.33
CA ILE A 24 -41.26 3.46 -19.53
C ILE A 24 -42.43 4.10 -18.76
N ILE A 25 -42.16 4.79 -17.64
CA ILE A 25 -43.21 5.36 -16.76
C ILE A 25 -43.92 6.57 -17.40
N PHE A 26 -43.37 7.18 -18.46
CA PHE A 26 -43.94 8.34 -19.14
C PHE A 26 -44.14 8.12 -20.66
N PRO A 27 -45.00 7.20 -21.13
CA PRO A 27 -45.21 7.01 -22.57
C PRO A 27 -46.32 7.91 -23.14
N GLU A 28 -46.15 8.30 -24.40
CA GLU A 28 -47.19 8.91 -25.25
C GLU A 28 -48.14 7.86 -25.90
N ASP A 29 -47.83 6.55 -25.82
CA ASP A 29 -48.54 5.48 -26.55
C ASP A 29 -48.84 4.23 -25.66
N GLU A 30 -49.94 3.52 -25.94
CA GLU A 30 -50.53 2.46 -25.09
C GLU A 30 -49.78 1.11 -25.13
N ARG A 31 -48.78 0.95 -26.02
CA ARG A 31 -48.00 -0.30 -26.14
C ARG A 31 -46.76 -0.28 -25.24
N PHE A 32 -46.92 -0.81 -24.03
CA PHE A 32 -45.81 -0.95 -23.09
C PHE A 32 -44.89 -2.12 -23.45
N PRO A 33 -43.56 -1.90 -23.59
CA PRO A 33 -42.61 -3.00 -23.61
C PRO A 33 -42.65 -3.73 -22.26
N LYS A 34 -42.78 -5.07 -22.29
CA LYS A 34 -42.88 -5.90 -21.08
C LYS A 34 -41.54 -6.04 -20.33
N SER A 35 -40.44 -5.71 -21.00
CA SER A 35 -39.07 -5.85 -20.49
C SER A 35 -38.30 -4.55 -20.73
N PRO A 36 -37.45 -4.11 -19.78
CA PRO A 36 -36.55 -2.97 -20.01
C PRO A 36 -35.57 -3.23 -21.16
N ASP A 37 -35.26 -4.48 -21.46
CA ASP A 37 -34.36 -4.84 -22.56
C ASP A 37 -34.97 -4.58 -23.95
N ASP A 38 -36.30 -4.45 -24.03
CA ASP A 38 -37.02 -4.14 -25.27
C ASP A 38 -37.17 -2.64 -25.54
N VAL A 39 -36.83 -1.81 -24.57
CA VAL A 39 -36.92 -0.35 -24.68
C VAL A 39 -35.88 0.16 -25.66
N GLN A 40 -36.29 1.04 -26.56
CA GLN A 40 -35.38 1.72 -27.46
C GLN A 40 -34.53 2.71 -26.66
N CYS A 41 -33.21 2.64 -26.83
CA CYS A 41 -32.34 3.53 -26.07
C CYS A 41 -32.45 4.96 -26.59
N THR A 42 -32.86 5.90 -25.74
CA THR A 42 -32.97 7.32 -26.12
C THR A 42 -31.64 8.04 -25.90
N SER A 43 -31.42 9.15 -26.62
CA SER A 43 -30.22 9.97 -26.42
C SER A 43 -30.10 10.53 -25.00
N GLN A 44 -31.22 10.82 -24.33
CA GLN A 44 -31.24 11.28 -22.93
C GLN A 44 -30.83 10.19 -21.96
N MET A 45 -31.33 8.97 -22.15
CA MET A 45 -30.90 7.81 -21.37
C MET A 45 -29.40 7.56 -21.54
N TRP A 46 -28.89 7.59 -22.78
CA TRP A 46 -27.47 7.47 -23.08
C TRP A 46 -26.60 8.52 -22.38
N LEU A 47 -27.00 9.79 -22.44
CA LEU A 47 -26.27 10.88 -21.81
C LEU A 47 -26.19 10.69 -20.29
N ARG A 48 -27.30 10.28 -19.66
CA ARG A 48 -27.32 9.97 -18.22
C ARG A 48 -26.43 8.79 -17.90
N PHE A 49 -26.53 7.70 -18.67
CA PHE A 49 -25.72 6.51 -18.48
C PHE A 49 -24.21 6.78 -18.57
N ALA A 50 -23.78 7.49 -19.62
CA ALA A 50 -22.37 7.82 -19.84
C ALA A 50 -21.81 8.76 -18.74
N ARG A 51 -22.62 9.69 -18.23
CA ARG A 51 -22.22 10.59 -17.12
C ARG A 51 -22.05 9.88 -15.78
N LEU A 52 -22.77 8.76 -15.58
CA LEU A 52 -22.68 7.98 -14.36
C LEU A 52 -21.51 6.99 -14.38
N GLY A 53 -20.90 6.77 -15.55
CA GLY A 53 -19.84 5.79 -15.74
C GLY A 53 -18.43 6.27 -15.45
N PRO A 54 -17.47 5.34 -15.32
CA PRO A 54 -16.06 5.65 -15.21
C PRO A 54 -15.48 6.08 -16.56
N GLU A 55 -14.46 6.92 -16.49
CA GLU A 55 -13.79 7.48 -17.67
C GLU A 55 -13.20 6.40 -18.60
N MET A 56 -12.77 5.25 -18.06
CA MET A 56 -12.19 4.17 -18.86
C MET A 56 -13.14 3.64 -19.95
N TYR A 57 -14.45 3.71 -19.74
CA TYR A 57 -15.44 3.29 -20.74
C TYR A 57 -15.88 4.43 -21.67
N SER A 58 -15.55 5.69 -21.35
CA SER A 58 -16.06 6.90 -22.04
C SER A 58 -15.91 6.83 -23.56
N ARG A 59 -14.71 6.44 -24.04
CA ARG A 59 -14.43 6.32 -25.48
C ARG A 59 -15.30 5.28 -26.15
N TYR A 60 -15.48 4.13 -25.53
CA TYR A 60 -16.32 3.06 -26.06
C TYR A 60 -17.79 3.47 -26.08
N LEU A 61 -18.29 4.07 -25.00
CA LEU A 61 -19.67 4.57 -24.92
C LEU A 61 -19.95 5.65 -25.96
N ALA A 62 -19.02 6.57 -26.20
CA ALA A 62 -19.15 7.57 -27.26
C ALA A 62 -19.27 6.93 -28.64
N THR A 63 -18.53 5.85 -28.91
CA THR A 63 -18.66 5.13 -30.20
C THR A 63 -19.99 4.41 -30.35
N LEU A 64 -20.51 3.80 -29.27
CA LEU A 64 -21.82 3.15 -29.27
C LEU A 64 -22.95 4.17 -29.48
N GLN A 65 -22.89 5.33 -28.82
CA GLN A 65 -23.90 6.36 -28.97
C GLN A 65 -23.99 6.88 -30.42
N TRP A 66 -22.84 7.02 -31.10
CA TRP A 66 -22.79 7.55 -32.47
C TRP A 66 -23.32 6.56 -33.51
N ARG A 67 -22.96 5.27 -33.41
CA ARG A 67 -23.36 4.27 -34.41
C ARG A 67 -24.73 3.66 -34.14
N GLU A 68 -25.13 3.59 -32.88
CA GLU A 68 -26.25 2.76 -32.43
C GLU A 68 -27.19 3.50 -31.47
N GLY A 69 -27.37 4.80 -31.71
CA GLY A 69 -28.18 5.71 -30.89
C GLY A 69 -29.67 5.35 -30.78
N GLU A 70 -30.11 4.27 -31.43
CA GLU A 70 -31.48 3.76 -31.45
C GLU A 70 -31.57 2.25 -31.16
N ASP A 71 -30.48 1.58 -30.77
CA ASP A 71 -30.52 0.17 -30.41
C ASP A 71 -31.39 -0.07 -29.16
N LYS A 72 -32.02 -1.24 -29.10
CA LYS A 72 -32.69 -1.71 -27.88
C LYS A 72 -31.68 -1.90 -26.75
N VAL A 73 -32.12 -1.64 -25.52
CA VAL A 73 -31.30 -1.81 -24.31
C VAL A 73 -30.67 -3.21 -24.23
N GLY A 74 -31.40 -4.27 -24.59
CA GLY A 74 -30.86 -5.64 -24.58
C GLY A 74 -29.68 -5.84 -25.55
N ILE A 75 -29.69 -5.20 -26.71
CA ILE A 75 -28.58 -5.24 -27.68
C ILE A 75 -27.37 -4.52 -27.10
N LEU A 76 -27.59 -3.35 -26.49
CA LEU A 76 -26.53 -2.57 -25.86
C LEU A 76 -25.90 -3.32 -24.68
N VAL A 77 -26.70 -3.98 -23.85
CA VAL A 77 -26.21 -4.83 -22.76
C VAL A 77 -25.28 -5.93 -23.30
N ASN A 78 -25.63 -6.57 -24.42
CA ASN A 78 -24.76 -7.58 -25.02
C ASN A 78 -23.44 -6.98 -25.54
N LYS A 79 -23.49 -5.82 -26.18
CA LYS A 79 -22.28 -5.12 -26.65
C LYS A 79 -21.36 -4.72 -25.50
N LEU A 80 -21.94 -4.18 -24.42
CA LEU A 80 -21.24 -3.84 -23.19
C LEU A 80 -20.54 -5.07 -22.57
N ARG A 81 -21.22 -6.22 -22.50
CA ARG A 81 -20.60 -7.48 -22.03
C ARG A 81 -19.45 -7.93 -22.92
N ILE A 82 -19.64 -7.91 -24.24
CA ILE A 82 -18.59 -8.29 -25.20
C ILE A 82 -17.36 -7.39 -25.01
N TYR A 83 -17.56 -6.08 -24.84
CA TYR A 83 -16.44 -5.17 -24.61
C TYR A 83 -15.72 -5.46 -23.29
N GLU A 84 -16.46 -5.72 -22.22
CA GLU A 84 -15.87 -6.09 -20.93
C GLU A 84 -15.02 -7.36 -21.05
N ASP A 85 -15.58 -8.42 -21.63
CA ASP A 85 -14.93 -9.72 -21.74
C ASP A 85 -13.70 -9.70 -22.66
N THR A 86 -13.75 -8.92 -23.74
CA THR A 86 -12.72 -8.94 -24.79
C THR A 86 -11.65 -7.87 -24.65
N VAL A 87 -11.97 -6.74 -24.02
CA VAL A 87 -11.07 -5.58 -23.91
C VAL A 87 -10.70 -5.29 -22.47
N THR A 88 -11.69 -5.02 -21.62
CA THR A 88 -11.43 -4.53 -20.26
C THR A 88 -10.84 -5.61 -19.36
N ALA A 89 -11.46 -6.79 -19.29
CA ALA A 89 -11.02 -7.86 -18.39
C ALA A 89 -9.58 -8.35 -18.70
N PRO A 90 -9.19 -8.58 -19.96
CA PRO A 90 -7.79 -8.91 -20.29
C PRO A 90 -6.81 -7.79 -19.93
N PHE A 91 -7.18 -6.53 -20.19
CA PHE A 91 -6.36 -5.38 -19.83
C PHE A 91 -6.15 -5.27 -18.31
N CYS A 92 -7.23 -5.35 -17.53
CA CYS A 92 -7.17 -5.33 -16.07
C CYS A 92 -6.36 -6.51 -15.51
N THR A 93 -6.46 -7.70 -16.10
CA THR A 93 -5.65 -8.87 -15.73
C THR A 93 -4.17 -8.63 -15.98
N HIS A 94 -3.82 -8.07 -17.14
CA HIS A 94 -2.43 -7.73 -17.47
C HIS A 94 -1.87 -6.68 -16.52
N VAL A 95 -2.62 -5.59 -16.26
CA VAL A 95 -2.22 -4.55 -15.31
C VAL A 95 -1.99 -5.14 -13.91
N SER A 96 -2.94 -5.94 -13.40
CA SER A 96 -2.82 -6.59 -12.09
C SER A 96 -1.60 -7.52 -12.01
N SER A 97 -1.28 -8.22 -13.10
CA SER A 97 -0.09 -9.07 -13.20
C SER A 97 1.21 -8.25 -13.12
N VAL A 98 1.26 -7.12 -13.83
CA VAL A 98 2.41 -6.20 -13.79
C VAL A 98 2.56 -5.57 -12.40
N GLU A 99 1.46 -5.12 -11.80
CA GLU A 99 1.44 -4.57 -10.43
C GLU A 99 1.96 -5.59 -9.42
N LYS A 100 1.52 -6.85 -9.51
CA LYS A 100 1.98 -7.93 -8.64
C LYS A 100 3.49 -8.17 -8.79
N ARG A 101 3.99 -8.27 -10.02
CA ARG A 101 5.43 -8.44 -10.29
C ARG A 101 6.25 -7.27 -9.75
N LEU A 102 5.75 -6.05 -9.89
CA LEU A 102 6.41 -4.86 -9.35
C LEU A 102 6.43 -4.88 -7.83
N ALA A 103 5.31 -5.23 -7.18
CA ALA A 103 5.23 -5.37 -5.74
C ALA A 103 6.22 -6.42 -5.21
N GLU A 104 6.34 -7.57 -5.88
CA GLU A 104 7.31 -8.62 -5.55
C GLU A 104 8.76 -8.14 -5.70
N GLN A 105 9.07 -7.39 -6.76
CA GLN A 105 10.41 -6.81 -6.95
C GLN A 105 10.76 -5.80 -5.86
N VAL A 106 9.83 -4.90 -5.51
CA VAL A 106 10.02 -3.93 -4.43
C VAL A 106 10.24 -4.65 -3.10
N GLN A 107 9.43 -5.66 -2.79
CA GLN A 107 9.57 -6.44 -1.56
C GLN A 107 10.93 -7.16 -1.48
N SER A 108 11.39 -7.74 -2.59
CA SER A 108 12.70 -8.40 -2.67
C SER A 108 13.85 -7.42 -2.44
N LEU A 109 13.80 -6.23 -3.04
CA LEU A 109 14.84 -5.20 -2.87
C LEU A 109 14.89 -4.70 -1.42
N ILE A 110 13.74 -4.54 -0.78
CA ILE A 110 13.66 -4.16 0.64
C ILE A 110 14.31 -5.24 1.51
N GLU A 111 14.00 -6.52 1.28
CA GLU A 111 14.57 -7.62 2.06
C GLU A 111 16.09 -7.73 1.84
N GLU A 112 16.56 -7.65 0.60
CA GLU A 112 17.99 -7.68 0.29
C GLU A 112 18.74 -6.53 0.98
N GLY A 113 18.20 -5.32 0.90
CA GLY A 113 18.75 -4.15 1.59
C GLY A 113 18.81 -4.35 3.11
N HIS A 114 17.73 -4.87 3.70
CA HIS A 114 17.68 -5.17 5.13
C HIS A 114 18.72 -6.23 5.54
N GLN A 115 18.89 -7.29 4.76
CA GLN A 115 19.92 -8.32 5.02
C GLN A 115 21.34 -7.78 4.86
N LYS A 116 21.58 -6.91 3.88
CA LYS A 116 22.90 -6.28 3.67
C LYS A 116 23.28 -5.38 4.83
N LEU A 117 22.40 -4.46 5.24
CA LEU A 117 22.64 -3.57 6.38
C LEU A 117 22.84 -4.35 7.68
N LYS A 118 22.10 -5.44 7.87
CA LYS A 118 22.28 -6.32 9.03
C LYS A 118 23.65 -6.99 9.07
N LYS A 119 24.23 -7.33 7.92
CA LYS A 119 25.59 -7.89 7.84
C LYS A 119 26.64 -6.83 8.13
N GLU A 120 26.54 -5.66 7.49
CA GLU A 120 27.46 -4.53 7.70
C GLU A 120 27.49 -4.11 9.18
N LEU A 121 26.33 -3.98 9.83
CA LEU A 121 26.25 -3.65 11.26
C LEU A 121 26.90 -4.72 12.15
N LYS A 122 26.76 -6.00 11.82
CA LYS A 122 27.41 -7.09 12.56
C LYS A 122 28.93 -7.02 12.40
N GLU A 123 29.42 -6.76 11.20
CA GLU A 123 30.85 -6.62 10.92
C GLU A 123 31.43 -5.41 11.65
N GLU A 124 30.80 -4.25 11.57
CA GLU A 124 31.21 -3.03 12.30
C GLU A 124 31.25 -3.28 13.81
N ASN A 125 30.20 -3.87 14.39
CA ASN A 125 30.17 -4.16 15.82
C ASN A 125 31.27 -5.16 16.23
N CYS A 126 31.59 -6.15 15.39
CA CYS A 126 32.71 -7.06 15.61
C CYS A 126 34.07 -6.33 15.59
N HIS A 127 34.27 -5.42 14.64
CA HIS A 127 35.50 -4.63 14.54
C HIS A 127 35.66 -3.66 15.72
N SER A 128 34.60 -2.93 16.09
CA SER A 128 34.60 -2.05 17.26
C SER A 128 34.85 -2.82 18.56
N SER A 129 34.26 -4.01 18.73
CA SER A 129 34.51 -4.87 19.91
C SER A 129 35.95 -5.37 19.97
N LEU A 130 36.56 -5.69 18.82
CA LEU A 130 37.95 -6.12 18.75
C LEU A 130 38.92 -4.97 19.07
N GLU A 131 38.63 -3.77 18.57
CA GLU A 131 39.37 -2.54 18.88
C GLU A 131 39.25 -2.16 20.36
N LEU A 132 38.06 -2.27 20.95
CA LEU A 132 37.83 -2.01 22.37
C LEU A 132 38.65 -2.99 23.24
N THR A 133 38.65 -4.28 22.86
CA THR A 133 39.42 -5.32 23.56
C THR A 133 40.92 -5.10 23.42
N ARG A 134 41.40 -4.62 22.25
CA ARG A 134 42.81 -4.28 22.02
C ARG A 134 43.24 -3.04 22.78
N ALA A 135 42.40 -2.00 22.82
CA ALA A 135 42.63 -0.80 23.62
C ALA A 135 42.71 -1.14 25.11
N PHE A 136 41.82 -2.02 25.60
CA PHE A 136 41.90 -2.57 26.95
C PHE A 136 43.16 -3.40 27.19
N ALA A 137 43.56 -4.26 26.25
CA ALA A 137 44.77 -5.09 26.38
C ALA A 137 46.08 -4.27 26.33
N ILE A 138 46.09 -3.13 25.64
CA ILE A 138 47.23 -2.21 25.58
C ILE A 138 47.28 -1.34 26.85
N GLY A 139 46.12 -0.96 27.41
CA GLY A 139 46.02 -0.24 28.68
C GLY A 139 46.22 -1.09 29.94
N SER A 140 45.98 -2.42 29.87
CA SER A 140 46.03 -3.33 31.02
C SER A 140 47.38 -3.98 31.29
N ARG A 141 48.48 -3.46 30.73
CA ARG A 141 49.82 -3.73 31.26
C ARG A 141 49.96 -3.04 32.61
N CYS A 142 49.38 -3.65 33.65
CA CYS A 142 49.70 -3.33 35.03
C CYS A 142 51.23 -3.45 35.19
N PRO A 143 51.92 -2.39 35.60
CA PRO A 143 53.31 -2.53 36.04
C PRO A 143 53.31 -3.53 37.20
N PRO A 144 54.32 -4.43 37.31
CA PRO A 144 54.38 -5.37 38.41
C PRO A 144 54.33 -4.57 39.70
N ALA A 145 53.38 -4.94 40.58
CA ALA A 145 53.10 -4.27 41.82
C ALA A 145 54.39 -4.17 42.65
N LYS A 146 55.07 -3.03 42.56
CA LYS A 146 56.04 -2.63 43.57
C LYS A 146 55.23 -2.29 44.80
N GLU A 147 55.39 -3.15 45.79
CA GLU A 147 54.97 -2.99 47.17
C GLU A 147 55.43 -1.61 47.68
N ARG A 148 54.57 -0.61 47.54
CA ARG A 148 54.74 0.72 48.14
C ARG A 148 53.49 0.96 48.96
N GLY A 149 53.69 1.09 50.27
CA GLY A 149 52.68 1.01 51.33
C GLY A 149 51.32 1.58 50.94
N TYR A 150 50.31 0.73 50.99
CA TYR A 150 48.94 1.02 50.57
C TYR A 150 48.06 1.42 51.77
N THR A 151 47.33 2.51 51.63
CA THR A 151 46.20 2.85 52.50
C THR A 151 44.92 2.21 51.92
N PRO A 152 44.13 1.42 52.69
CA PRO A 152 42.96 0.68 52.19
C PRO A 152 41.87 1.51 51.46
N ARG A 153 41.87 2.83 51.67
CA ARG A 153 40.86 3.77 51.16
C ARG A 153 40.92 3.96 49.64
N GLY A 154 42.11 3.88 49.03
CA GLY A 154 42.28 4.08 47.59
C GLY A 154 41.73 2.93 46.74
N ASN A 155 41.84 1.70 47.24
CA ASN A 155 41.35 0.52 46.53
C ASN A 155 39.82 0.45 46.54
N LEU A 156 39.19 0.87 47.64
CA LEU A 156 37.73 0.93 47.74
C LEU A 156 37.14 1.97 46.77
N TRP A 157 37.83 3.11 46.61
CA TRP A 157 37.40 4.18 45.69
C TRP A 157 37.40 3.72 44.23
N LEU A 158 38.48 3.07 43.78
CA LEU A 158 38.60 2.53 42.43
C LEU A 158 37.56 1.42 42.17
N PHE A 159 37.36 0.52 43.12
CA PHE A 159 36.36 -0.56 43.02
C PHE A 159 34.94 -0.02 42.80
N LEU A 160 34.53 0.98 43.58
CA LEU A 160 33.19 1.55 43.47
C LEU A 160 33.00 2.31 42.13
N GLN A 161 34.03 3.00 41.65
CA GLN A 161 34.00 3.69 40.37
C GLN A 161 33.88 2.72 39.18
N GLU A 162 34.62 1.61 39.21
CA GLU A 162 34.55 0.57 38.17
C GLU A 162 33.19 -0.14 38.13
N HIS A 163 32.49 -0.22 39.27
CA HIS A 163 31.13 -0.74 39.35
C HIS A 163 30.03 0.29 39.09
N GLY A 164 30.39 1.53 38.71
CA GLY A 164 29.45 2.57 38.29
C GLY A 164 28.68 3.24 39.43
N GLU A 165 29.18 3.15 40.66
CA GLU A 165 28.58 3.79 41.82
C GLU A 165 28.76 5.32 41.79
N ASP A 166 27.75 6.06 42.26
CA ASP A 166 27.80 7.53 42.30
C ASP A 166 28.69 8.01 43.45
N MET A 167 29.91 8.40 43.08
CA MET A 167 30.96 8.78 44.03
C MET A 167 30.61 10.00 44.89
N ARG A 168 29.64 10.84 44.46
CA ARG A 168 29.18 12.01 45.22
C ARG A 168 28.43 11.64 46.51
N LYS A 169 27.94 10.40 46.64
CA LYS A 169 27.29 9.91 47.86
C LYS A 169 28.29 9.56 48.97
N TRP A 170 29.55 9.35 48.62
CA TRP A 170 30.58 8.83 49.52
C TRP A 170 31.59 9.91 49.97
N GLU A 171 31.48 11.14 49.45
CA GLU A 171 32.32 12.28 49.83
C GLU A 171 32.25 12.61 51.34
N THR A 172 31.12 12.33 52.00
CA THR A 172 30.95 12.60 53.45
C THR A 172 31.65 11.60 54.36
N LEU A 173 32.01 10.40 53.89
CA LEU A 173 32.80 9.44 54.68
C LEU A 173 34.32 9.68 54.56
N LEU A 174 34.73 10.71 53.81
CA LEU A 174 36.13 11.02 53.54
C LEU A 174 36.73 12.16 54.40
N LEU A 175 35.91 12.88 55.17
CA LEU A 175 36.30 14.07 55.96
C LEU A 175 36.22 13.93 57.50
N LEU A 176 36.13 12.70 58.03
CA LEU A 176 36.49 12.36 59.42
C LEU A 176 37.65 11.37 59.40
#